data_AF-A0A1M5ACD1-F1
#
_entry.id   AF-A0A1M5ACD1-F1
#
_cell.length_a   1.000
_cell.length_b   1.000
_cell.length_c   1.000
_cell.angle_alpha   90.00
_cell.angle_beta   90.00
_cell.angle_gamma   90.00
#
_symmetry.space_group_name_H-M   'P 1'
#
loop_
_entity.id
_entity.type
_entity.pdbx_description
1 polymer ?
#
loop_
_entity_poly.entity_id
_entity_poly.type
_entity_poly.pdbx_seq_one_letter_code
_entity_poly.pdbx_strand_id
1 'polypeptide(L)' 'MLIQCAHDLMPCPPEYQVATAEITIETFAALGLTPESLLYAYSFGIAMVLTPALLGYVTSVAIKLIRQL' A
#
# COMPACT_ATOMS: atom_id res chain seq x y z
N MET A 1 -9.38 -8.38 21.84
CA MET A 1 -8.56 -9.46 21.25
C MET A 1 -9.50 -10.58 20.87
N LEU A 2 -9.63 -10.89 19.58
CA LEU A 2 -10.38 -12.04 19.10
C LEU A 2 -9.38 -13.22 19.00
N ILE A 3 -9.68 -14.32 19.67
CA ILE A 3 -8.88 -15.53 19.64
C ILE A 3 -9.45 -16.41 18.53
N GLN A 4 -8.69 -16.62 17.46
CA GLN A 4 -9.03 -17.55 16.40
C GLN A 4 -8.21 -18.82 16.52
N CYS A 5 -8.78 -19.94 16.05
CA CYS A 5 -8.09 -21.21 16.01
C CYS A 5 -7.32 -21.32 14.69
N ALA A 6 -6.03 -21.61 14.76
CA ALA A 6 -5.21 -21.83 13.56
C ALA A 6 -5.64 -23.07 12.74
N HIS A 7 -6.51 -23.91 13.31
CA HIS A 7 -7.06 -25.10 12.66
C HIS A 7 -8.57 -25.18 12.83
N ASP A 8 -9.27 -25.72 11.83
CA ASP A 8 -10.74 -25.92 11.82
C ASP A 8 -11.14 -27.11 12.72
N LEU A 9 -10.79 -27.02 14.01
CA LEU A 9 -11.19 -27.95 15.05
C LEU A 9 -12.07 -27.21 16.06
N MET A 10 -13.30 -27.69 16.22
CA MET A 10 -14.21 -27.24 17.27
C MET A 10 -14.40 -28.36 18.31
N PRO A 11 -14.18 -28.11 19.61
CA PRO A 11 -13.68 -26.87 20.24
C PRO A 11 -12.14 -26.71 20.11
N CYS A 12 -11.68 -25.48 19.93
CA CYS A 12 -10.26 -25.16 19.74
C CYS A 12 -9.43 -25.36 21.02
N PRO A 13 -8.41 -26.25 21.02
CA PRO A 13 -7.53 -26.45 22.18
C PRO A 13 -6.71 -25.19 22.48
N PRO A 14 -6.40 -24.90 23.76
CA PRO A 14 -5.69 -23.68 24.16
C PRO A 14 -4.29 -23.54 23.56
N GLU A 15 -3.72 -24.65 23.09
CA GLU A 15 -2.39 -24.74 22.48
C GLU A 15 -2.35 -24.18 21.04
N TYR A 16 -3.51 -24.11 20.38
CA TYR A 16 -3.67 -23.61 19.01
C TYR A 16 -4.37 -22.26 18.95
N GLN A 17 -4.55 -21.63 20.11
CA GLN A 17 -5.10 -20.28 20.25
C GLN A 17 -3.99 -19.27 20.02
N VAL A 18 -3.98 -18.65 18.85
CA VAL A 18 -3.01 -17.61 18.51
C VAL A 18 -3.66 -16.23 18.67
N ALA A 19 -3.01 -15.36 19.44
CA ALA A 19 -3.42 -13.97 19.60
C ALA A 19 -2.76 -13.14 18.49
N THR A 20 -3.38 -13.17 17.32
CA THR A 20 -2.81 -12.58 16.13
C THR A 20 -3.36 -11.17 15.91
N ALA A 21 -2.47 -10.24 15.54
CA ALA A 21 -2.85 -8.93 14.98
C ALA A 21 -3.36 -9.08 13.52
N GLU A 22 -4.06 -10.18 13.25
CA GLU A 22 -4.54 -10.66 11.94
C GLU A 22 -5.67 -9.80 11.37
N ILE A 23 -6.22 -8.87 12.16
CA ILE A 23 -7.30 -7.98 11.71
C ILE A 23 -6.90 -7.17 10.48
N THR A 24 -5.60 -6.99 10.20
CA THR A 24 -5.16 -6.38 8.95
C THR A 24 -5.01 -7.39 7.82
N ILE A 25 -4.26 -8.47 8.02
CA ILE A 25 -3.84 -9.34 6.91
C ILE A 25 -5.02 -10.15 6.33
N GLU A 26 -5.89 -10.69 7.20
CA GLU A 26 -7.05 -11.49 6.78
C GLU A 26 -8.15 -10.62 6.18
N THR A 27 -8.36 -9.39 6.70
CA THR A 27 -9.34 -8.48 6.11
C THR A 27 -8.88 -7.97 4.75
N PHE A 28 -7.61 -7.63 4.54
CA PHE A 28 -7.13 -7.24 3.20
C PHE A 28 -7.31 -8.36 2.18
N ALA A 29 -7.05 -9.61 2.56
CA ALA A 29 -7.32 -10.77 1.71
C ALA A 29 -8.83 -10.94 1.44
N ALA A 30 -9.69 -10.78 2.45
CA ALA A 30 -11.15 -10.83 2.30
C ALA A 30 -11.73 -9.65 1.48
N LEU A 31 -11.05 -8.50 1.47
CA LEU A 31 -11.34 -7.33 0.64
C LEU A 31 -10.74 -7.42 -0.77
N GLY A 32 -10.05 -8.52 -1.11
CA GLY A 32 -9.39 -8.71 -2.41
C GLY A 32 -8.18 -7.79 -2.64
N LEU A 33 -7.67 -7.15 -1.60
CA LEU A 33 -6.50 -6.27 -1.65
C LEU A 33 -5.23 -7.12 -1.57
N THR A 34 -4.61 -7.37 -2.73
CA THR A 34 -3.28 -7.98 -2.80
C THR A 34 -2.18 -6.98 -2.38
N PRO A 35 -1.02 -7.46 -1.90
CA PRO A 35 0.13 -6.58 -1.63
C PRO A 35 0.55 -5.75 -2.85
N GLU A 36 0.37 -6.32 -4.05
CA GLU A 36 0.66 -5.67 -5.33
C GLU A 36 -0.23 -4.45 -5.59
N SER A 37 -1.53 -4.54 -5.26
CA SER A 37 -2.47 -3.43 -5.48
C SER A 37 -2.22 -2.26 -4.52
N LEU A 38 -1.79 -2.54 -3.29
CA LEU A 38 -1.36 -1.53 -2.32
C LEU A 38 -0.12 -0.78 -2.80
N LEU A 39 0.87 -1.52 -3.33
CA LEU A 39 2.09 -0.95 -3.85
C LEU A 39 1.83 -0.11 -5.12
N TYR A 40 0.92 -0.58 -5.98
CA TYR A 40 0.45 0.17 -7.13
C TYR A 40 -0.25 1.48 -6.72
N ALA A 41 -1.19 1.44 -5.79
CA ALA A 41 -1.90 2.63 -5.31
C ALA A 41 -0.94 3.68 -4.71
N TYR A 42 0.04 3.23 -3.92
CA TYR A 42 1.05 4.09 -3.34
C TYR A 42 1.96 4.75 -4.40
N SER A 43 2.49 3.95 -5.33
CA SER A 43 3.36 4.46 -6.40
C SER A 43 2.62 5.38 -7.36
N PHE A 44 1.34 5.11 -7.64
CA PHE A 44 0.48 5.98 -8.44
C PHE A 44 0.28 7.35 -7.78
N GLY A 45 0.05 7.39 -6.47
CA GLY A 45 -0.05 8.65 -5.71
C GLY A 45 1.22 9.49 -5.81
N ILE A 46 2.39 8.87 -5.64
CA ILE A 46 3.69 9.55 -5.80
C ILE A 46 3.88 10.06 -7.23
N ALA A 47 3.58 9.23 -8.23
CA ALA A 47 3.72 9.59 -9.63
C ALA A 47 2.84 10.80 -9.99
N MET A 48 1.60 10.86 -9.47
CA MET A 48 0.68 11.97 -9.70
C MET A 48 1.23 13.31 -9.20
N VAL A 49 2.00 13.33 -8.12
CA VAL A 49 2.58 14.57 -7.57
C VAL A 49 3.90 14.91 -8.27
N LEU A 50 4.76 13.92 -8.51
CA LEU A 50 6.06 14.15 -9.13
C LEU A 50 5.97 14.56 -10.60
N THR A 51 5.01 14.03 -11.34
CA THR A 51 4.85 14.32 -12.78
C THR A 51 4.65 15.82 -13.06
N PRO A 52 3.67 16.53 -12.48
CA PRO A 52 3.51 17.96 -12.69
C PRO A 52 4.66 18.79 -12.10
N ALA A 53 5.26 18.34 -11.00
CA ALA A 53 6.42 19.01 -10.40
C ALA A 53 7.63 19.00 -11.36
N LEU A 54 7.93 17.85 -11.95
CA LEU A 54 9.00 17.71 -12.95
C LEU A 54 8.67 18.47 -14.24
N LEU A 55 7.42 18.46 -14.70
CA LEU A 55 6.99 19.28 -15.84
C LEU A 55 7.20 20.78 -15.58
N GLY A 56 6.81 21.29 -14.41
CA GLY A 56 7.06 22.67 -14.01
C GLY A 56 8.56 23.00 -13.93
N TYR A 57 9.36 22.08 -13.40
CA TYR A 57 10.80 22.23 -13.35
C TYR A 57 11.42 22.31 -14.76
N VAL A 58 11.12 21.34 -15.62
CA VAL A 58 11.64 21.27 -17.00
C VAL A 58 11.23 22.49 -17.81
N THR A 59 9.97 22.93 -17.72
CA THR A 59 9.49 24.14 -18.41
C THR A 59 10.22 25.39 -17.92
N SER A 60 10.45 25.53 -16.61
CA SER A 60 11.20 26.66 -16.08
C SER A 60 12.67 26.70 -16.55
N VAL A 61 13.32 25.54 -16.62
CA VAL A 61 14.69 25.39 -17.12
C VAL A 61 14.74 25.71 -18.61
N ALA A 62 13.79 25.20 -19.41
CA ALA A 62 13.69 25.47 -20.83
C ALA A 62 13.53 26.98 -21.10
N ILE A 63 12.66 27.67 -20.36
CA ILE A 63 12.47 29.12 -20.49
C ILE A 63 13.75 29.88 -20.13
N LYS A 64 14.47 29.47 -19.07
CA LYS A 64 15.76 30.09 -18.72
C LYS A 64 16.79 29.93 -19.84
N LEU A 65 16.89 28.73 -20.41
CA LEU A 65 17.80 28.44 -21.53
C LEU A 65 17.50 29.30 -22.75
N ILE A 66 16.22 29.46 -23.11
CA ILE A 66 15.78 30.32 -24.21
C ILE A 66 16.12 31.80 -23.93
N ARG A 67 15.96 32.27 -22.68
CA ARG A 67 16.27 33.66 -22.31
C ARG A 67 17.76 33.98 -22.22
N GLN A 68 18.61 32.96 -22.13
CA GLN A 68 20.07 33.10 -22.09
C GLN A 68 20.73 32.97 -23.46
N LEU A 69 19.97 32.61 -24.50
CA LEU A 69 20.39 32.64 -25.90
C LEU A 69 20.15 34.04 -26.49
#